data_AF-A0AAD1XHE7-F1
#
_entry.id   AF-A0AAD1XHE7-F1
#
_cell.length_a   1.000
_cell.length_b   1.000
_cell.length_c   1.000
_cell.angle_alpha   90.00
_cell.angle_beta   90.00
_cell.angle_gamma   90.00
#
_symmetry.space_group_name_H-M   'P 1'
#
loop_
_entity.id
_entity.type
_entity.pdbx_description
1 polymer ?
#
loop_
_entity_poly.entity_id
_entity_poly.type
_entity_poly.pdbx_seq_one_letter_code
_entity_poly.pdbx_strand_id
1 'polypeptide(L)'
;MSDLDVSFTERDWLFAFVGGIIIGIATSLNFALMGRITGFSGIFNTLIKFDIKGGLRWKFCFITGLIYTGFLLYYLGDDGIVKFKGISLLGIDRIGIQMFDSRDAKIEGLSLYGWIVSGLLVGIGTKAGNGCTSGHGVCGIPRFSPRSLVAVMTFMATCAFTATYRKNSPFWDEEYTFTSEFDDSYRWALVLVANGLLISFFVIYLITLVIDKETMLPLIETPVSIIIGGIFAFGLCLSGMTRRTKVYNFFTISSDWDPSLGFVMGGAILVNVITFTYVIKHRGRPFFVRKLGPLANGFPDLKLFFGAAVFGIGWGICGLCPGPAMLNSIHLTHCLIWLPAVGAGQLFWEGLEKFYSSIFGKAPRTKQKRD
;
A
#
# COMPACT_ATOMS: atom_id res chain seq x y z
N MET A 1 26.62 -15.80 -24.55
CA MET A 1 26.55 -15.37 -25.96
C MET A 1 25.16 -15.70 -26.48
N SER A 2 24.22 -14.76 -26.65
CA SER A 2 24.35 -13.32 -26.90
C SER A 2 23.83 -12.45 -25.76
N ASP A 3 24.68 -11.53 -25.34
CA ASP A 3 24.33 -10.30 -24.64
C ASP A 3 23.22 -9.57 -25.41
N LEU A 4 22.04 -9.52 -24.83
CA LEU A 4 21.00 -8.56 -25.19
C LEU A 4 20.84 -7.72 -23.93
N ASP A 5 21.34 -6.48 -23.99
CA ASP A 5 21.35 -5.51 -22.91
C ASP A 5 19.95 -5.37 -22.28
N VAL A 6 19.68 -6.15 -21.23
CA VAL A 6 18.54 -5.89 -20.38
C VAL A 6 18.96 -4.72 -19.49
N SER A 7 18.68 -3.50 -19.96
CA SER A 7 19.00 -2.27 -19.24
C SER A 7 18.15 -2.15 -17.97
N PHE A 8 18.53 -2.85 -16.91
CA PHE A 8 17.77 -2.86 -15.65
C PHE A 8 18.01 -1.61 -14.80
N THR A 9 19.10 -0.85 -15.01
CA THR A 9 19.54 0.20 -14.08
C THR A 9 19.35 1.63 -14.57
N GLU A 10 19.54 1.95 -15.85
CA GLU A 10 19.50 3.37 -16.29
C GLU A 10 18.10 4.01 -16.29
N ARG A 11 17.03 3.21 -16.26
CA ARG A 11 15.64 3.68 -16.39
C ARG A 11 14.73 3.35 -15.20
N ASP A 12 15.32 2.99 -14.07
CA ASP A 12 14.56 2.62 -12.87
C ASP A 12 13.64 3.76 -12.36
N TRP A 13 14.11 5.00 -12.43
CA TRP A 13 13.32 6.19 -12.09
C TRP A 13 12.11 6.40 -13.01
N LEU A 14 12.20 5.99 -14.29
CA LEU A 14 11.11 6.11 -15.26
C LEU A 14 9.99 5.13 -14.93
N PHE A 15 10.33 3.86 -14.64
CA PHE A 15 9.35 2.87 -14.22
C PHE A 15 8.72 3.23 -12.86
N ALA A 16 9.52 3.77 -11.93
CA ALA A 16 9.03 4.34 -10.69
C ALA A 16 7.99 5.45 -10.94
N PHE A 17 8.29 6.41 -11.83
CA PHE A 17 7.39 7.49 -12.19
C PHE A 17 6.10 6.99 -12.87
N VAL A 18 6.22 6.11 -13.87
CA VAL A 18 5.07 5.52 -14.59
C VAL A 18 4.20 4.69 -13.64
N GLY A 19 4.81 3.86 -12.79
CA GLY A 19 4.09 3.13 -11.74
C GLY A 19 3.37 4.07 -10.78
N GLY A 20 4.00 5.20 -10.41
CA GLY A 20 3.38 6.29 -9.66
C GLY A 20 2.15 6.88 -10.35
N ILE A 21 2.23 7.16 -11.66
CA ILE A 21 1.07 7.61 -12.46
C ILE A 21 -0.07 6.59 -12.42
N ILE A 22 0.23 5.30 -12.60
CA ILE A 22 -0.78 4.23 -12.57
C ILE A 22 -1.45 4.13 -11.19
N ILE A 23 -0.67 4.23 -10.11
CA ILE A 23 -1.19 4.30 -8.73
C ILE A 23 -2.12 5.53 -8.59
N GLY A 24 -1.68 6.69 -9.08
CA GLY A 24 -2.47 7.92 -9.14
C GLY A 24 -3.80 7.70 -9.85
N ILE A 25 -3.78 7.13 -11.06
CA ILE A 25 -4.98 6.82 -11.85
C ILE A 25 -5.93 5.90 -11.07
N ALA A 26 -5.42 4.81 -10.46
CA ALA A 26 -6.25 3.90 -9.66
C ALA A 26 -6.93 4.64 -8.49
N THR A 27 -6.18 5.44 -7.73
CA THR A 27 -6.74 6.21 -6.61
C THR A 27 -7.70 7.32 -7.05
N SER A 28 -7.40 7.97 -8.17
CA SER A 28 -8.23 8.98 -8.82
C SER A 28 -9.54 8.39 -9.33
N LEU A 29 -9.52 7.21 -9.95
CA LEU A 29 -10.72 6.49 -10.37
C LEU A 29 -11.57 6.08 -9.16
N ASN A 30 -10.95 5.56 -8.10
CA ASN A 30 -11.70 5.21 -6.88
C ASN A 30 -12.41 6.42 -6.27
N PHE A 31 -11.75 7.57 -6.28
CA PHE A 31 -12.32 8.81 -5.78
C PHE A 31 -13.38 9.39 -6.72
N ALA A 32 -13.10 9.48 -8.02
CA ALA A 32 -14.00 10.08 -9.00
C ALA A 32 -15.26 9.24 -9.22
N LEU A 33 -15.14 7.91 -9.23
CA LEU A 33 -16.26 7.00 -9.42
C LEU A 33 -17.04 6.79 -8.12
N MET A 34 -16.34 6.45 -7.04
CA MET A 34 -16.96 5.99 -5.78
C MET A 34 -16.90 6.99 -4.63
N GLY A 35 -16.20 8.12 -4.78
CA GLY A 35 -16.05 9.10 -3.71
C GLY A 35 -15.19 8.62 -2.54
N ARG A 36 -14.35 7.59 -2.75
CA ARG A 36 -13.62 6.90 -1.69
C ARG A 36 -12.13 7.19 -1.78
N ILE A 37 -11.50 7.36 -0.62
CA ILE A 37 -10.05 7.52 -0.50
C ILE A 37 -9.42 6.13 -0.37
N THR A 38 -8.45 5.84 -1.23
CA THR A 38 -7.68 4.59 -1.19
C THR A 38 -6.57 4.68 -0.13
N GLY A 39 -6.93 4.45 1.14
CA GLY A 39 -5.98 4.38 2.25
C GLY A 39 -5.82 2.96 2.78
N PHE A 40 -4.66 2.34 2.58
CA PHE A 40 -4.43 0.93 2.95
C PHE A 40 -4.66 0.63 4.43
N SER A 41 -4.26 1.52 5.34
CA SER A 41 -4.50 1.34 6.78
C SER A 41 -6.00 1.17 7.10
N GLY A 42 -6.86 1.96 6.45
CA GLY A 42 -8.32 1.89 6.64
C GLY A 42 -8.98 0.71 5.91
N ILE A 43 -8.39 0.26 4.79
CA ILE A 43 -8.80 -0.97 4.12
C ILE A 43 -8.53 -2.17 5.04
N PHE A 44 -7.28 -2.26 5.52
CA PHE A 44 -6.81 -3.34 6.38
C PHE A 44 -7.57 -3.42 7.71
N ASN A 45 -7.78 -2.27 8.38
CA ASN A 45 -8.51 -2.22 9.65
C ASN A 45 -9.95 -2.73 9.54
N THR A 46 -10.64 -2.42 8.44
CA THR A 46 -12.01 -2.89 8.21
C THR A 46 -12.06 -4.39 7.93
N LEU A 47 -11.07 -4.93 7.22
CA LEU A 47 -10.97 -6.37 6.95
C LEU A 47 -10.75 -7.15 8.23
N ILE A 48 -9.84 -6.72 9.10
CA ILE A 48 -9.57 -7.38 10.38
C ILE A 48 -10.82 -7.44 11.28
N LYS A 49 -11.64 -6.40 11.26
CA LYS A 49 -12.85 -6.31 12.10
C LYS A 49 -14.11 -6.86 11.47
N PHE A 50 -14.06 -7.22 10.18
CA PHE A 50 -15.25 -7.52 9.40
C PHE A 50 -16.32 -6.42 9.52
N ASP A 51 -15.91 -5.14 9.48
CA ASP A 51 -16.82 -4.00 9.66
C ASP A 51 -17.66 -3.71 8.41
N ILE A 52 -18.85 -4.31 8.35
CA ILE A 52 -19.81 -4.17 7.24
C ILE A 52 -20.17 -2.69 7.00
N LYS A 53 -20.40 -1.91 8.06
CA LYS A 53 -20.78 -0.48 7.96
C LYS A 53 -19.63 0.37 7.44
N GLY A 54 -18.38 -0.04 7.69
CA GLY A 54 -17.16 0.56 7.17
C GLY A 54 -16.90 0.29 5.68
N GLY A 55 -17.83 -0.33 4.96
CA GLY A 55 -17.68 -0.67 3.55
C GLY A 55 -16.80 -1.90 3.32
N LEU A 56 -16.99 -2.95 4.13
CA LEU A 56 -16.23 -4.20 4.03
C LEU A 56 -16.19 -4.75 2.60
N ARG A 57 -17.33 -4.69 1.89
CA ARG A 57 -17.50 -5.31 0.58
C ARG A 57 -16.51 -4.80 -0.46
N TRP A 58 -16.47 -3.48 -0.69
CA TRP A 58 -15.57 -2.91 -1.69
C TRP A 58 -14.09 -3.05 -1.30
N LYS A 59 -13.79 -2.99 0.00
CA LYS A 59 -12.42 -3.16 0.51
C LYS A 59 -11.93 -4.57 0.26
N PHE A 60 -12.79 -5.56 0.49
CA PHE A 60 -12.52 -6.95 0.17
C PHE A 60 -12.31 -7.13 -1.33
N CYS A 61 -13.24 -6.64 -2.17
CA CYS A 61 -13.10 -6.66 -3.63
C CYS A 61 -11.79 -6.01 -4.11
N PHE A 62 -11.42 -4.85 -3.56
CA PHE A 62 -10.17 -4.17 -3.88
C PHE A 62 -8.95 -5.03 -3.53
N ILE A 63 -8.92 -5.65 -2.34
CA ILE A 63 -7.81 -6.53 -1.94
C ILE A 63 -7.76 -7.81 -2.77
N THR A 64 -8.91 -8.38 -3.13
CA THR A 64 -8.96 -9.53 -4.04
C THR A 64 -8.32 -9.20 -5.38
N GLY A 65 -8.69 -8.07 -5.98
CA GLY A 65 -8.05 -7.60 -7.23
C GLY A 65 -6.55 -7.38 -7.07
N LEU A 66 -6.15 -6.78 -5.94
CA LEU A 66 -4.74 -6.53 -5.63
C LEU A 66 -3.91 -7.83 -5.57
N ILE A 67 -4.33 -8.79 -4.74
CA ILE A 67 -3.62 -10.06 -4.54
C ILE A 67 -3.64 -10.88 -5.83
N TYR A 68 -4.77 -10.93 -6.53
CA TYR A 68 -4.89 -11.70 -7.77
C TYR A 68 -3.97 -11.16 -8.88
N THR A 69 -3.93 -9.84 -9.08
CA THR A 69 -2.99 -9.24 -10.03
C THR A 69 -1.54 -9.45 -9.61
N GLY A 70 -1.21 -9.34 -8.32
CA GLY A 70 0.12 -9.66 -7.81
C GLY A 70 0.54 -11.10 -8.12
N PHE A 71 -0.36 -12.05 -7.89
CA PHE A 71 -0.15 -13.48 -8.17
C PHE A 71 0.08 -13.72 -9.66
N LEU A 72 -0.77 -13.13 -10.50
CA LEU A 72 -0.66 -13.25 -11.96
C LEU A 72 0.67 -12.69 -12.47
N LEU A 73 1.10 -11.52 -11.98
CA LEU A 73 2.39 -10.92 -12.37
C LEU A 73 3.58 -11.73 -11.88
N TYR A 74 3.51 -12.30 -10.68
CA TYR A 74 4.56 -13.16 -10.15
C TYR A 74 4.68 -14.47 -10.92
N TYR A 75 3.56 -15.09 -11.32
CA TYR A 75 3.55 -16.38 -12.03
C TYR A 75 3.84 -16.25 -13.53
N LEU A 76 3.34 -15.18 -14.17
CA LEU A 76 3.67 -14.87 -15.56
C LEU A 76 5.10 -14.32 -15.71
N GLY A 77 5.63 -13.70 -14.65
CA GLY A 77 7.03 -13.32 -14.56
C GLY A 77 7.88 -14.55 -14.23
N ASP A 78 8.96 -14.74 -14.96
CA ASP A 78 9.95 -15.78 -14.72
C ASP A 78 10.69 -15.42 -13.41
N ASP A 79 10.15 -15.85 -12.27
CA ASP A 79 10.53 -15.42 -10.90
C ASP A 79 10.40 -13.91 -10.64
N GLY A 80 9.26 -13.33 -11.05
CA GLY A 80 8.95 -11.92 -10.81
C GLY A 80 9.65 -10.94 -11.75
N ILE A 81 10.32 -11.44 -12.79
CA ILE A 81 10.78 -10.66 -13.95
C ILE A 81 9.75 -10.79 -15.07
N VAL A 82 9.01 -9.71 -15.32
CA VAL A 82 8.05 -9.68 -16.43
C VAL A 82 8.77 -9.15 -17.67
N LYS A 83 8.85 -9.98 -18.71
CA LYS A 83 9.47 -9.65 -20.00
C LYS A 83 8.40 -9.09 -20.93
N PHE A 84 8.51 -7.81 -21.28
CA PHE A 84 7.65 -7.16 -22.27
C PHE A 84 8.33 -7.18 -23.64
N LYS A 85 7.54 -7.42 -24.70
CA LYS A 85 7.98 -7.17 -26.08
C LYS A 85 8.20 -5.66 -26.21
N GLY A 86 9.41 -5.25 -26.60
CA GLY A 86 9.77 -3.84 -26.62
C GLY A 86 8.98 -3.03 -27.64
N ILE A 87 9.02 -1.70 -27.48
CA ILE A 87 8.41 -0.76 -28.42
C ILE A 87 9.46 -0.46 -29.49
N SER A 88 9.27 -0.94 -30.73
CA SER A 88 10.22 -0.73 -31.85
C SER A 88 10.56 0.74 -32.11
N LEU A 89 9.71 1.69 -31.70
CA LEU A 89 9.95 3.13 -31.81
C LEU A 89 11.13 3.64 -30.95
N LEU A 90 11.50 2.90 -29.89
CA LEU A 90 12.61 3.26 -28.98
C LEU A 90 13.88 2.42 -29.21
N GLY A 91 13.91 1.57 -30.26
CA GLY A 91 15.07 0.72 -30.57
C GLY A 91 15.35 -0.39 -29.55
N ILE A 92 14.35 -0.75 -28.72
CA ILE A 92 14.48 -1.79 -27.69
C ILE A 92 13.63 -2.98 -28.11
N ASP A 93 14.24 -4.15 -28.28
CA ASP A 93 13.54 -5.36 -28.73
C ASP A 93 12.78 -6.06 -27.59
N ARG A 94 13.30 -6.01 -26.36
CA ARG A 94 12.71 -6.62 -25.16
C ARG A 94 13.06 -5.83 -23.90
N ILE A 95 12.08 -5.60 -23.03
CA ILE A 95 12.26 -4.93 -21.73
C ILE A 95 11.95 -5.94 -20.63
N GLY A 96 12.94 -6.30 -19.81
CA GLY A 96 12.71 -7.04 -18.58
C GLY A 96 12.49 -6.08 -17.43
N ILE A 97 11.40 -6.21 -16.69
CA ILE A 97 11.14 -5.41 -15.48
C ILE A 97 11.13 -6.34 -14.28
N GLN A 98 12.05 -6.11 -13.36
CA GLN A 98 12.07 -6.79 -12.07
C GLN A 98 11.00 -6.18 -11.15
N MET A 99 9.88 -6.87 -11.01
CA MET A 99 8.74 -6.44 -10.20
C MET A 99 8.86 -6.89 -8.74
N PHE A 100 9.55 -8.00 -8.46
CA PHE A 100 9.75 -8.52 -7.11
C PHE A 100 11.24 -8.63 -6.81
N ASP A 101 11.64 -8.62 -5.53
CA ASP A 101 13.04 -8.85 -5.19
C ASP A 101 13.48 -10.23 -5.69
N SER A 102 14.68 -10.30 -6.26
CA SER A 102 15.27 -11.57 -6.69
C SER A 102 15.50 -12.48 -5.50
N ARG A 103 15.44 -13.79 -5.72
CA ARG A 103 15.72 -14.81 -4.69
C ARG A 103 17.11 -14.63 -4.06
N ASP A 104 18.06 -14.02 -4.76
CA ASP A 104 19.42 -13.79 -4.25
C ASP A 104 19.63 -12.40 -3.60
N ALA A 105 18.57 -11.60 -3.42
CA ALA A 105 18.68 -10.27 -2.82
C ALA A 105 19.09 -10.38 -1.34
N LYS A 106 20.37 -10.13 -1.04
CA LYS A 106 20.89 -10.03 0.33
C LYS A 106 20.53 -8.67 0.93
N ILE A 107 19.49 -8.64 1.74
CA ILE A 107 19.27 -7.58 2.73
C ILE A 107 19.57 -8.21 4.09
N GLU A 108 20.19 -7.48 5.01
CA GLU A 108 20.26 -7.90 6.42
C GLU A 108 18.85 -8.31 6.88
N GLY A 109 18.69 -9.59 7.20
CA GLY A 109 17.42 -10.18 7.51
C GLY A 109 16.98 -9.72 8.88
N LEU A 110 15.75 -9.24 9.00
CA LEU A 110 15.16 -8.99 10.32
C LEU A 110 14.83 -10.35 10.96
N SER A 111 15.24 -10.55 12.21
CA SER A 111 14.79 -11.67 13.04
C SER A 111 13.26 -11.70 13.16
N LEU A 112 12.71 -12.85 13.50
CA LEU A 112 11.26 -13.03 13.69
C LEU A 112 10.67 -11.96 14.63
N TYR A 113 11.38 -11.66 15.72
CA TYR A 113 10.95 -10.67 16.69
C TYR A 113 10.95 -9.24 16.09
N GLY A 114 11.95 -8.89 15.27
CA GLY A 114 11.98 -7.61 14.58
C GLY A 114 10.80 -7.45 13.61
N TRP A 115 10.39 -8.53 12.92
CA TRP A 115 9.20 -8.52 12.07
C TRP A 115 7.93 -8.24 12.89
N ILE A 116 7.78 -8.88 14.05
CA ILE A 116 6.62 -8.66 14.92
C ILE A 116 6.59 -7.22 15.46
N VAL A 117 7.72 -6.73 15.99
CA VAL A 117 7.81 -5.38 16.57
C VAL A 117 7.57 -4.31 15.51
N SER A 118 8.22 -4.41 14.34
CA SER A 118 8.00 -3.45 13.25
C SER A 118 6.55 -3.44 12.77
N GLY A 119 5.92 -4.61 12.66
CA GLY A 119 4.50 -4.73 12.32
C GLY A 119 3.60 -4.03 13.34
N LEU A 120 3.79 -4.30 14.64
CA LEU A 120 3.03 -3.65 15.72
C LEU A 120 3.17 -2.13 15.68
N LEU A 121 4.39 -1.61 15.52
CA LEU A 121 4.65 -0.16 15.41
C LEU A 121 3.93 0.44 14.20
N VAL A 122 4.01 -0.19 13.03
CA VAL A 122 3.26 0.26 11.83
C VAL A 122 1.75 0.24 12.10
N GLY A 123 1.23 -0.80 12.76
CA GLY A 123 -0.18 -0.89 13.13
C GLY A 123 -0.62 0.26 14.04
N ILE A 124 0.10 0.49 15.13
CA ILE A 124 -0.15 1.55 16.10
C ILE A 124 -0.07 2.92 15.40
N GLY A 125 1.02 3.17 14.69
CA GLY A 125 1.28 4.45 14.04
C GLY A 125 0.23 4.81 12.98
N THR A 126 -0.14 3.84 12.14
CA THR A 126 -1.16 4.07 11.10
C THR A 126 -2.56 4.32 11.68
N LYS A 127 -2.87 3.73 12.84
CA LYS A 127 -4.15 3.98 13.52
C LYS A 127 -4.14 5.32 14.25
N ALA A 128 -3.08 5.62 15.00
CA ALA A 128 -2.92 6.89 15.71
C ALA A 128 -2.92 8.09 14.76
N GLY A 129 -2.23 7.97 13.61
CA GLY A 129 -2.15 9.00 12.59
C GLY A 129 -3.42 9.19 11.75
N ASN A 130 -4.38 8.25 11.81
CA ASN A 130 -5.52 8.15 10.90
C ASN A 130 -5.12 7.99 9.42
N GLY A 131 -4.02 7.30 9.13
CA GLY A 131 -3.54 7.14 7.76
C GLY A 131 -2.17 6.49 7.66
N CYS A 132 -1.77 6.19 6.42
CA CYS A 132 -0.43 5.72 6.04
C CYS A 132 0.06 6.50 4.81
N THR A 133 1.13 6.05 4.16
CA THR A 133 1.71 6.67 2.94
C THR A 133 0.70 6.91 1.82
N SER A 134 -0.17 5.94 1.52
CA SER A 134 -1.23 6.10 0.51
C SER A 134 -2.30 7.12 0.91
N GLY A 135 -2.64 7.19 2.20
CA GLY A 135 -3.66 8.10 2.72
C GLY A 135 -3.18 9.56 2.81
N HIS A 136 -1.99 9.79 3.38
CA HIS A 136 -1.42 11.12 3.57
C HIS A 136 -0.58 11.59 2.38
N GLY A 137 0.28 10.73 1.84
CA GLY A 137 1.13 11.07 0.68
C GLY A 137 0.31 11.13 -0.59
N VAL A 138 -0.09 9.96 -1.10
CA VAL A 138 -0.75 9.83 -2.42
C VAL A 138 -2.10 10.54 -2.45
N CYS A 139 -2.94 10.39 -1.42
CA CYS A 139 -4.27 11.00 -1.42
C CYS A 139 -4.33 12.34 -0.68
N GLY A 140 -3.44 12.61 0.28
CA GLY A 140 -3.54 13.77 1.18
C GLY A 140 -2.84 15.02 0.67
N ILE A 141 -1.61 14.90 0.18
CA ILE A 141 -0.83 16.02 -0.39
C ILE A 141 -1.57 16.68 -1.57
N PRO A 142 -2.15 15.93 -2.52
CA PRO A 142 -2.84 16.53 -3.66
C PRO A 142 -4.07 17.39 -3.32
N ARG A 143 -4.58 17.27 -2.08
CA ARG A 143 -5.66 18.11 -1.55
C ARG A 143 -5.15 19.35 -0.80
N PHE A 144 -3.83 19.61 -0.84
CA PHE A 144 -3.17 20.70 -0.12
C PHE A 144 -3.44 20.69 1.39
N SER A 145 -3.52 19.50 2.00
CA SER A 145 -3.82 19.33 3.42
C SER A 145 -2.56 19.52 4.29
N PRO A 146 -2.49 20.55 5.17
CA PRO A 146 -1.35 20.75 6.07
C PRO A 146 -1.14 19.56 7.01
N ARG A 147 -2.24 18.94 7.47
CA ARG A 147 -2.22 17.69 8.23
C ARG A 147 -1.41 16.61 7.51
N SER A 148 -1.69 16.40 6.22
CA SER A 148 -1.04 15.34 5.45
C SER A 148 0.41 15.66 5.13
N LEU A 149 0.73 16.93 4.85
CA LEU A 149 2.12 17.36 4.64
C LEU A 149 2.96 17.12 5.89
N VAL A 150 2.49 17.53 7.07
CA VAL A 150 3.20 17.31 8.34
C VAL A 150 3.37 15.83 8.64
N ALA A 151 2.33 15.02 8.43
CA ALA A 151 2.42 13.57 8.59
C ALA A 151 3.52 12.98 7.70
N VAL A 152 3.55 13.35 6.41
CA VAL A 152 4.54 12.86 5.43
C VAL A 152 5.95 13.26 5.82
N MET A 153 6.19 14.53 6.14
CA MET A 153 7.51 14.97 6.58
C MET A 153 7.97 14.22 7.84
N THR A 154 7.06 14.03 8.80
CA THR A 154 7.38 13.36 10.07
C THR A 154 7.77 11.91 9.84
N PHE A 155 6.94 11.12 9.15
CA PHE A 155 7.25 9.70 8.95
C PHE A 155 8.41 9.48 7.99
N MET A 156 8.65 10.38 7.01
CA MET A 156 9.81 10.27 6.12
C MET A 156 11.10 10.51 6.91
N ALA A 157 11.12 11.51 7.79
CA ALA A 157 12.27 11.81 8.64
C ALA A 157 12.57 10.66 9.62
N THR A 158 11.56 10.15 10.34
CA THR A 158 11.79 9.05 11.28
C THR A 158 12.13 7.74 10.58
N CYS A 159 11.59 7.49 9.38
CA CYS A 159 11.94 6.33 8.56
C CYS A 159 13.39 6.41 8.08
N ALA A 160 13.81 7.54 7.50
CA ALA A 160 15.19 7.75 7.05
C ALA A 160 16.20 7.60 8.20
N PHE A 161 15.89 8.19 9.36
CA PHE A 161 16.72 8.05 10.56
C PHE A 161 16.82 6.59 11.00
N THR A 162 15.69 5.89 11.11
CA THR A 162 15.66 4.50 11.61
C THR A 162 16.34 3.53 10.65
N ALA A 163 16.10 3.65 9.34
CA ALA A 163 16.73 2.81 8.34
C ALA A 163 18.25 3.04 8.28
N THR A 164 18.69 4.31 8.31
CA THR A 164 20.12 4.66 8.33
C THR A 164 20.80 4.17 9.60
N TYR A 165 20.15 4.31 10.76
CA TYR A 165 20.66 3.79 12.03
C TYR A 165 20.80 2.27 12.00
N ARG A 166 19.78 1.56 11.51
CA ARG A 166 19.83 0.09 11.36
C ARG A 166 20.97 -0.36 10.46
N LYS A 167 21.19 0.29 9.31
CA LYS A 167 22.31 -0.02 8.41
C LYS A 167 23.69 0.15 9.07
N ASN A 168 23.86 1.14 9.94
CA ASN A 168 25.14 1.44 10.59
C ASN A 168 25.35 0.66 11.89
N SER A 169 24.28 0.25 12.55
CA SER A 169 24.30 -0.51 13.79
C SER A 169 23.25 -1.62 13.67
N PRO A 170 23.61 -2.72 12.99
CA PRO A 170 22.72 -3.85 12.79
C PRO A 170 22.15 -4.30 14.15
N PHE A 171 20.82 -4.31 14.26
CA PHE A 171 20.11 -4.76 15.44
C PHE A 171 18.94 -5.67 15.03
N TRP A 172 18.76 -6.73 15.80
CA TRP A 172 17.72 -7.75 15.56
C TRP A 172 17.91 -8.44 14.22
N ASP A 173 19.13 -8.48 13.72
CA ASP A 173 19.48 -9.13 12.46
C ASP A 173 19.74 -10.62 12.68
N GLU A 174 19.22 -11.41 11.76
CA GLU A 174 19.62 -12.79 11.55
C GLU A 174 20.39 -12.85 10.23
N GLU A 175 21.49 -13.59 10.19
CA GLU A 175 22.21 -13.89 8.94
C GLU A 175 21.34 -14.86 8.11
N TYR A 176 20.33 -14.31 7.45
CA TYR A 176 19.41 -15.05 6.63
C TYR A 176 19.73 -14.79 5.16
N THR A 177 20.41 -15.73 4.50
CA THR A 177 20.37 -15.80 3.04
C THR A 177 18.92 -16.04 2.64
N PHE A 178 18.45 -15.25 1.68
CA PHE A 178 17.10 -15.30 1.13
C PHE A 178 16.88 -16.60 0.31
N THR A 179 17.23 -17.77 0.84
CA THR A 179 17.03 -19.06 0.19
C THR A 179 15.55 -19.38 0.21
N SER A 180 14.81 -18.84 -0.76
CA SER A 180 13.50 -19.36 -1.12
C SER A 180 13.68 -20.68 -1.88
N GLU A 181 14.18 -21.72 -1.21
CA GLU A 181 13.80 -23.08 -1.58
C GLU A 181 12.49 -23.38 -0.85
N PHE A 182 11.39 -22.83 -1.38
CA PHE A 182 10.08 -23.34 -1.05
C PHE A 182 9.77 -24.52 -1.96
N ASP A 183 9.50 -25.65 -1.33
CA ASP A 183 8.98 -26.87 -1.94
C ASP A 183 7.72 -26.57 -2.79
N ASP A 184 7.49 -27.33 -3.86
CA ASP A 184 6.35 -27.12 -4.80
C ASP A 184 5.00 -27.07 -4.07
N SER A 185 4.90 -27.73 -2.92
CA SER A 185 3.80 -27.67 -1.95
C SER A 185 3.33 -26.25 -1.59
N TYR A 186 4.25 -25.30 -1.37
CA TYR A 186 3.90 -23.92 -1.00
C TYR A 186 3.36 -23.13 -2.20
N ARG A 187 3.89 -23.39 -3.39
CA ARG A 187 3.40 -22.81 -4.66
C ARG A 187 1.94 -23.21 -4.91
N TRP A 188 1.58 -24.46 -4.65
CA TRP A 188 0.20 -24.94 -4.75
C TRP A 188 -0.72 -24.35 -3.68
N ALA A 189 -0.25 -24.16 -2.44
CA ALA A 189 -1.02 -23.46 -1.41
C ALA A 189 -1.38 -22.03 -1.83
N LEU A 190 -0.46 -21.32 -2.49
CA LEU A 190 -0.67 -19.98 -3.02
C LEU A 190 -1.65 -19.95 -4.19
N VAL A 191 -1.57 -20.93 -5.10
CA VAL A 191 -2.56 -21.15 -6.15
C VAL A 191 -3.94 -21.35 -5.53
N LEU A 192 -4.06 -22.17 -4.47
CA LEU A 192 -5.33 -22.41 -3.78
C LEU A 192 -5.87 -21.15 -3.10
N VAL A 193 -5.02 -20.33 -2.45
CA VAL A 193 -5.44 -19.06 -1.85
C VAL A 193 -5.87 -18.06 -2.91
N ALA A 194 -5.12 -17.89 -4.00
CA ALA A 194 -5.46 -16.97 -5.09
C ALA A 194 -6.78 -17.37 -5.77
N ASN A 195 -6.98 -18.66 -6.04
CA ASN A 195 -8.23 -19.18 -6.57
C ASN A 195 -9.37 -19.08 -5.55
N GLY A 196 -9.10 -19.32 -4.27
CA GLY A 196 -10.07 -19.15 -3.18
C GLY A 196 -10.56 -17.70 -3.05
N LEU A 197 -9.68 -16.72 -3.24
CA LEU A 197 -10.05 -15.30 -3.27
C LEU A 197 -10.89 -14.94 -4.51
N LEU A 198 -10.58 -15.49 -5.68
CA LEU A 198 -11.41 -15.35 -6.88
C LEU A 198 -12.80 -16.00 -6.72
N ILE A 199 -12.86 -17.19 -6.12
CA ILE A 199 -14.12 -17.87 -5.81
C ILE A 199 -14.92 -17.03 -4.81
N SER A 200 -14.27 -16.50 -3.78
CA SER A 200 -14.89 -15.57 -2.82
C SER A 200 -15.46 -14.33 -3.53
N PHE A 201 -14.76 -13.80 -4.55
CA PHE A 201 -15.30 -12.74 -5.41
C PHE A 201 -16.55 -13.18 -6.17
N PHE A 202 -16.52 -14.33 -6.85
CA PHE A 202 -17.65 -14.84 -7.59
C PHE A 202 -18.87 -15.06 -6.68
N VAL A 203 -18.64 -15.59 -5.47
CA VAL A 203 -19.68 -15.76 -4.45
C VAL A 203 -20.24 -14.42 -3.98
N ILE A 204 -19.40 -13.42 -3.67
CA ILE A 204 -19.87 -12.08 -3.28
C ILE A 204 -20.66 -11.42 -4.42
N TYR A 205 -20.22 -11.59 -5.66
CA TYR A 205 -20.91 -11.09 -6.85
C TYR A 205 -22.29 -11.75 -7.00
N LEU A 206 -22.39 -13.07 -6.87
CA LEU A 206 -23.67 -13.80 -6.88
C LEU A 206 -24.59 -13.38 -5.72
N ILE A 207 -24.06 -13.29 -4.50
CA ILE A 207 -24.82 -12.82 -3.33
C ILE A 207 -25.38 -11.42 -3.59
N THR A 208 -24.59 -10.54 -4.20
CA THR A 208 -25.02 -9.19 -4.56
C THR A 208 -26.19 -9.20 -5.55
N LEU A 209 -26.12 -10.06 -6.58
CA LEU A 209 -27.21 -10.23 -7.55
C LEU A 209 -28.50 -10.75 -6.90
N VAL A 210 -28.39 -11.53 -5.81
CA VAL A 210 -29.54 -12.12 -5.12
C VAL A 210 -30.16 -11.17 -4.09
N ILE A 211 -29.33 -10.47 -3.30
CA ILE A 211 -29.79 -9.65 -2.17
C ILE A 211 -30.38 -8.31 -2.63
N ASP A 212 -29.79 -7.68 -3.65
CA ASP A 212 -30.08 -6.28 -3.97
C ASP A 212 -30.56 -6.14 -5.42
N LYS A 213 -31.76 -6.66 -5.69
CA LYS A 213 -32.37 -6.62 -7.03
C LYS A 213 -32.77 -5.21 -7.47
N GLU A 214 -32.97 -4.29 -6.54
CA GLU A 214 -33.49 -2.94 -6.82
C GLU A 214 -32.40 -1.87 -6.96
N THR A 215 -31.20 -2.10 -6.42
CA THR A 215 -30.13 -1.09 -6.42
C THR A 215 -29.05 -1.43 -7.45
N MET A 216 -28.81 -0.57 -8.43
CA MET A 216 -27.73 -0.75 -9.44
C MET A 216 -26.32 -0.50 -8.87
N LEU A 217 -26.22 0.19 -7.73
CA LEU A 217 -24.96 0.60 -7.12
C LEU A 217 -24.06 -0.57 -6.70
N PRO A 218 -24.58 -1.62 -6.04
CA PRO A 218 -23.77 -2.73 -5.59
C PRO A 218 -23.27 -3.61 -6.75
N LEU A 219 -24.00 -3.65 -7.87
CA LEU A 219 -23.63 -4.41 -9.07
C LEU A 219 -22.39 -3.82 -9.76
N ILE A 220 -22.30 -2.49 -9.83
CA ILE A 220 -21.20 -1.76 -10.46
C ILE A 220 -19.98 -1.66 -9.52
N GLU A 221 -20.22 -1.47 -8.23
CA GLU A 221 -19.16 -1.25 -7.23
C GLU A 221 -18.19 -2.45 -7.12
N THR A 222 -18.69 -3.68 -7.18
CA THR A 222 -17.90 -4.91 -7.03
C THR A 222 -16.83 -5.05 -8.13
N PRO A 223 -17.18 -5.09 -9.43
CA PRO A 223 -16.18 -5.20 -10.50
C PRO A 223 -15.26 -3.97 -10.58
N VAL A 224 -15.80 -2.77 -10.36
CA VAL A 224 -14.99 -1.53 -10.37
C VAL A 224 -13.92 -1.57 -9.28
N SER A 225 -14.27 -2.02 -8.07
CA SER A 225 -13.31 -2.10 -6.95
C SER A 225 -12.18 -3.08 -7.23
N ILE A 226 -12.46 -4.20 -7.89
CA ILE A 226 -11.44 -5.20 -8.28
C ILE A 226 -10.52 -4.66 -9.36
N ILE A 227 -11.09 -4.07 -10.41
CA ILE A 227 -10.30 -3.49 -11.50
C ILE A 227 -9.37 -2.42 -10.94
N ILE A 228 -9.88 -1.55 -10.07
CA ILE A 228 -9.06 -0.54 -9.39
C ILE A 228 -7.98 -1.18 -8.53
N GLY A 229 -8.30 -2.23 -7.77
CA GLY A 229 -7.32 -2.99 -6.97
C GLY A 229 -6.21 -3.60 -7.82
N GLY A 230 -6.56 -4.15 -8.98
CA GLY A 230 -5.61 -4.72 -9.95
C GLY A 230 -4.73 -3.66 -10.61
N ILE A 231 -5.30 -2.54 -11.06
CA ILE A 231 -4.52 -1.40 -11.58
C ILE A 231 -3.56 -0.88 -10.50
N PHE A 232 -4.02 -0.77 -9.26
CA PHE A 232 -3.19 -0.36 -8.13
C PHE A 232 -2.03 -1.33 -7.88
N ALA A 233 -2.30 -2.64 -7.88
CA ALA A 233 -1.27 -3.67 -7.74
C ALA A 233 -0.23 -3.63 -8.86
N PHE A 234 -0.68 -3.50 -10.12
CA PHE A 234 0.21 -3.35 -11.27
C PHE A 234 1.11 -2.13 -11.11
N GLY A 235 0.57 -0.99 -10.66
CA GLY A 235 1.35 0.21 -10.35
C GLY A 235 2.37 0.00 -9.24
N LEU A 236 2.01 -0.70 -8.15
CA LEU A 236 2.94 -1.06 -7.07
C LEU A 236 4.12 -1.91 -7.59
N CYS A 237 3.82 -2.95 -8.37
CA CYS A 237 4.83 -3.84 -8.96
C CYS A 237 5.75 -3.10 -9.94
N LEU A 238 5.17 -2.33 -10.87
CA LEU A 238 5.92 -1.57 -11.88
C LEU A 238 6.81 -0.49 -11.24
N SER A 239 6.31 0.16 -10.18
CA SER A 239 7.05 1.21 -9.47
C SER A 239 8.25 0.69 -8.66
N GLY A 240 8.35 -0.63 -8.47
CA GLY A 240 9.36 -1.25 -7.62
C GLY A 240 9.07 -1.15 -6.12
N MET A 241 7.89 -0.71 -5.68
CA MET A 241 7.53 -0.64 -4.25
C MET A 241 7.40 -2.01 -3.59
N THR A 242 7.21 -3.07 -4.37
CA THR A 242 7.28 -4.48 -3.96
C THR A 242 8.70 -4.96 -3.68
N ARG A 243 9.73 -4.23 -4.11
CA ARG A 243 11.13 -4.53 -3.80
C ARG A 243 11.53 -3.86 -2.49
N ARG A 244 11.76 -4.66 -1.45
CA ARG A 244 12.30 -4.20 -0.17
C ARG A 244 13.66 -3.53 -0.35
N THR A 245 14.49 -4.07 -1.24
CA THR A 245 15.82 -3.50 -1.55
C THR A 245 15.72 -2.03 -1.93
N LYS A 246 14.86 -1.70 -2.89
CA LYS A 246 14.62 -0.31 -3.34
C LYS A 246 14.06 0.58 -2.24
N VAL A 247 13.08 0.08 -1.49
CA VAL A 247 12.46 0.88 -0.42
C VAL A 247 13.47 1.18 0.69
N TYR A 248 14.28 0.19 1.10
CA TYR A 248 15.29 0.37 2.13
C TYR A 248 16.44 1.28 1.67
N ASN A 249 16.90 1.12 0.42
CA ASN A 249 17.94 1.96 -0.17
C ASN A 249 17.50 3.41 -0.36
N PHE A 250 16.21 3.67 -0.56
CA PHE A 250 15.69 5.04 -0.59
C PHE A 250 15.83 5.78 0.75
N PHE A 251 15.72 5.08 1.87
CA PHE A 251 15.77 5.67 3.21
C PHE A 251 17.15 5.66 3.85
N THR A 252 18.06 4.79 3.41
CA THR A 252 19.42 4.70 3.94
C THR A 252 20.31 5.72 3.25
N ILE A 253 20.59 6.83 3.92
CA ILE A 253 21.49 7.87 3.41
C ILE A 253 22.92 7.32 3.47
N SER A 254 23.34 6.65 2.40
CA SER A 254 24.58 5.87 2.32
C SER A 254 25.05 5.77 0.87
N SER A 255 26.14 5.04 0.60
CA SER A 255 26.69 4.86 -0.75
C SER A 255 25.71 4.22 -1.74
N ASP A 256 24.77 3.40 -1.26
CA ASP A 256 23.81 2.65 -2.08
C ASP A 256 22.45 3.35 -2.19
N TRP A 257 22.40 4.66 -1.94
CA TRP A 257 21.17 5.43 -1.91
C TRP A 257 20.49 5.47 -3.29
N ASP A 258 19.23 5.03 -3.34
CA ASP A 258 18.42 4.99 -4.56
C ASP A 258 17.25 6.01 -4.46
N PRO A 259 17.28 7.14 -5.20
CA PRO A 259 16.23 8.16 -5.16
C PRO A 259 14.97 7.79 -5.96
N SER A 260 14.93 6.65 -6.66
CA SER A 260 13.85 6.28 -7.59
C SER A 260 12.45 6.31 -6.95
N LEU A 261 12.33 5.95 -5.66
CA LEU A 261 11.05 5.92 -4.94
C LEU A 261 10.38 7.31 -4.85
N GLY A 262 11.17 8.39 -4.86
CA GLY A 262 10.66 9.76 -4.87
C GLY A 262 9.82 10.06 -6.12
N PHE A 263 10.20 9.49 -7.27
CA PHE A 263 9.46 9.64 -8.53
C PHE A 263 8.10 8.93 -8.50
N VAL A 264 7.96 7.84 -7.73
CA VAL A 264 6.66 7.17 -7.52
C VAL A 264 5.66 8.13 -6.88
N MET A 265 6.10 8.81 -5.82
CA MET A 265 5.26 9.77 -5.12
C MET A 265 4.95 10.98 -6.01
N GLY A 266 5.94 11.48 -6.77
CA GLY A 266 5.75 12.56 -7.73
C GLY A 266 4.70 12.24 -8.81
N GLY A 267 4.78 11.07 -9.44
CA GLY A 267 3.82 10.64 -10.46
C GLY A 267 2.41 10.47 -9.91
N ALA A 268 2.28 9.88 -8.72
CA ALA A 268 0.98 9.69 -8.07
C ALA A 268 0.34 11.02 -7.65
N ILE A 269 1.14 11.95 -7.08
CA ILE A 269 0.68 13.29 -6.70
C ILE A 269 0.23 14.06 -7.92
N LEU A 270 0.99 14.04 -9.03
CA LEU A 270 0.68 14.77 -10.25
C LEU A 270 -0.73 14.44 -10.78
N VAL A 271 -1.04 13.16 -10.91
CA VAL A 271 -2.36 12.70 -11.38
C VAL A 271 -3.46 13.10 -10.38
N ASN A 272 -3.23 12.85 -9.10
CA ASN A 272 -4.24 13.10 -8.07
C ASN A 272 -4.51 14.59 -7.84
N VAL A 273 -3.53 15.48 -8.06
CA VAL A 273 -3.73 16.94 -7.94
C VAL A 273 -4.74 17.37 -9.00
N ILE A 274 -4.58 16.89 -10.24
CA ILE A 274 -5.48 17.19 -11.35
C ILE A 274 -6.88 16.68 -11.02
N THR A 275 -7.02 15.39 -10.67
CA THR A 275 -8.33 14.79 -10.44
C THR A 275 -9.02 15.35 -9.20
N PHE A 276 -8.35 15.46 -8.06
CA PHE A 276 -9.00 15.94 -6.84
C PHE A 276 -9.36 17.41 -6.94
N THR A 277 -8.47 18.26 -7.49
CA THR A 277 -8.80 19.68 -7.70
C THR A 277 -9.99 19.81 -8.65
N TYR A 278 -10.03 19.04 -9.73
CA TYR A 278 -11.15 19.04 -10.69
C TYR A 278 -12.47 18.58 -10.05
N VAL A 279 -12.49 17.42 -9.39
CA VAL A 279 -13.71 16.85 -8.77
C VAL A 279 -14.22 17.72 -7.62
N ILE A 280 -13.32 18.28 -6.80
CA ILE A 280 -13.68 19.18 -5.70
C ILE A 280 -14.22 20.52 -6.26
N LYS A 281 -13.60 21.08 -7.31
CA LYS A 281 -14.01 22.34 -7.94
C LYS A 281 -15.36 22.21 -8.67
N HIS A 282 -15.64 21.08 -9.33
CA HIS A 282 -16.87 20.86 -10.11
C HIS A 282 -18.00 20.17 -9.31
N ARG A 283 -18.19 20.60 -8.05
CA ARG A 283 -19.34 20.29 -7.17
C ARG A 283 -19.41 18.89 -6.53
N GLY A 284 -18.30 18.17 -6.36
CA GLY A 284 -18.21 17.08 -5.37
C GLY A 284 -19.24 15.95 -5.51
N ARG A 285 -19.67 15.67 -6.74
CA ARG A 285 -20.50 14.51 -7.09
C ARG A 285 -19.61 13.47 -7.76
N PRO A 286 -19.10 12.48 -7.04
CA PRO A 286 -18.58 11.28 -7.68
C PRO A 286 -19.62 10.71 -8.64
N PHE A 287 -19.19 10.13 -9.76
CA PHE A 287 -20.10 9.71 -10.83
C PHE A 287 -21.20 8.77 -10.35
N PHE A 288 -20.90 7.86 -9.41
CA PHE A 288 -21.87 6.91 -8.85
C PHE A 288 -22.41 7.30 -7.48
N VAL A 289 -21.91 8.37 -6.84
CA VAL A 289 -22.30 8.75 -5.48
C VAL A 289 -22.81 10.18 -5.46
N ARG A 290 -24.04 10.36 -4.95
CA ARG A 290 -24.77 11.63 -5.00
C ARG A 290 -24.18 12.73 -4.11
N LYS A 291 -23.39 12.39 -3.08
CA LYS A 291 -22.73 13.33 -2.16
C LYS A 291 -21.41 12.75 -1.63
N LEU A 292 -20.33 13.50 -1.77
CA LEU A 292 -19.04 13.16 -1.17
C LEU A 292 -19.13 13.24 0.37
N GLY A 293 -18.57 12.25 1.06
CA GLY A 293 -18.43 12.28 2.52
C GLY A 293 -17.43 13.37 2.98
N PRO A 294 -17.43 13.73 4.28
CA PRO A 294 -16.49 14.71 4.80
C PRO A 294 -15.05 14.22 4.62
N LEU A 295 -14.25 15.00 3.93
CA LEU A 295 -12.80 14.77 3.81
C LEU A 295 -12.13 15.25 5.09
N ALA A 296 -11.20 14.45 5.62
CA ALA A 296 -10.41 14.83 6.78
C ALA A 296 -9.53 16.06 6.44
N ASN A 297 -10.01 17.24 6.84
CA ASN A 297 -9.33 18.52 6.75
C ASN A 297 -9.23 19.12 8.15
N GLY A 298 -8.04 19.56 8.54
CA GLY A 298 -7.77 20.13 9.86
C GLY A 298 -6.29 20.42 10.06
N PHE A 299 -5.96 21.08 11.17
CA PHE A 299 -4.59 21.30 11.58
C PHE A 299 -3.98 20.00 12.15
N PRO A 300 -2.65 19.82 12.02
CA PRO A 300 -1.95 18.71 12.64
C PRO A 300 -2.07 18.78 14.17
N ASP A 301 -2.43 17.65 14.79
CA ASP A 301 -2.50 17.47 16.23
C ASP A 301 -1.31 16.63 16.73
N LEU A 302 -0.98 16.73 18.03
CA LEU A 302 0.14 15.97 18.61
C LEU A 302 0.00 14.46 18.41
N LYS A 303 -1.25 13.97 18.43
CA LYS A 303 -1.57 12.57 18.15
C LYS A 303 -1.18 12.15 16.73
N LEU A 304 -1.37 13.01 15.74
CA LEU A 304 -0.91 12.76 14.37
C LEU A 304 0.61 12.69 14.31
N PHE A 305 1.31 13.63 14.95
CA PHE A 305 2.77 13.64 14.97
C PHE A 305 3.32 12.35 15.58
N PHE A 306 2.78 11.94 16.73
CA PHE A 306 3.11 10.66 17.37
C PHE A 306 2.84 9.47 16.44
N GLY A 307 1.65 9.39 15.85
CA GLY A 307 1.29 8.30 14.95
C GLY A 307 2.18 8.23 13.71
N ALA A 308 2.49 9.37 13.10
CA ALA A 308 3.40 9.46 11.95
C ALA A 308 4.82 9.04 12.32
N ALA A 309 5.34 9.52 13.46
CA ALA A 309 6.67 9.16 13.94
C ALA A 309 6.81 7.65 14.17
N VAL A 310 5.86 7.05 14.92
CA VAL A 310 5.83 5.60 15.22
C VAL A 310 5.67 4.77 13.95
N PHE A 311 4.83 5.21 13.00
CA PHE A 311 4.70 4.57 11.69
C PHE A 311 6.04 4.59 10.93
N GLY A 312 6.72 5.74 10.88
CA GLY A 312 8.01 5.86 10.19
C GLY A 312 9.11 5.01 10.84
N ILE A 313 9.16 4.89 12.17
CA ILE A 313 10.09 3.98 12.87
C ILE A 313 9.83 2.53 12.44
N GLY A 314 8.58 2.06 12.54
CA GLY A 314 8.23 0.69 12.16
C GLY A 314 8.53 0.39 10.69
N TRP A 315 8.24 1.34 9.79
CA TRP A 315 8.53 1.21 8.36
C TRP A 315 10.04 1.19 8.08
N GLY A 316 10.83 2.05 8.75
CA GLY A 316 12.28 2.10 8.59
C GLY A 316 13.00 0.84 9.09
N ILE A 317 12.46 0.15 10.09
CA ILE A 317 12.99 -1.13 10.57
C ILE A 317 12.85 -2.22 9.49
N CYS A 318 11.64 -2.41 8.94
CA CYS A 318 11.35 -3.56 8.08
C CYS A 318 11.44 -3.29 6.56
N GLY A 319 11.49 -2.02 6.14
CA GLY A 319 11.50 -1.63 4.73
C GLY A 319 10.23 -2.00 3.95
N LEU A 320 9.12 -2.36 4.64
CA LEU A 320 7.85 -2.74 4.01
C LEU A 320 6.70 -1.84 4.46
N CYS A 321 5.86 -1.50 3.48
CA CYS A 321 4.59 -0.81 3.69
C CYS A 321 3.44 -1.83 3.54
N PRO A 322 2.26 -1.64 4.19
CA PRO A 322 1.17 -2.61 4.12
C PRO A 322 0.71 -3.01 2.72
N GLY A 323 0.67 -2.08 1.76
CA GLY A 323 0.28 -2.40 0.38
C GLY A 323 1.23 -3.38 -0.30
N PRO A 324 2.52 -3.03 -0.46
CA PRO A 324 3.53 -3.96 -0.95
C PRO A 324 3.64 -5.26 -0.14
N ALA A 325 3.47 -5.21 1.19
CA ALA A 325 3.50 -6.41 2.02
C ALA A 325 2.39 -7.42 1.67
N MET A 326 1.20 -6.95 1.27
CA MET A 326 0.10 -7.82 0.81
C MET A 326 0.37 -8.45 -0.57
N LEU A 327 1.14 -7.80 -1.43
CA LEU A 327 1.60 -8.40 -2.69
C LEU A 327 2.75 -9.38 -2.43
N ASN A 328 3.65 -9.01 -1.52
CA ASN A 328 4.81 -9.81 -1.19
C ASN A 328 4.47 -11.03 -0.33
N SER A 329 3.33 -11.06 0.36
CA SER A 329 2.88 -12.27 1.07
C SER A 329 2.64 -13.47 0.17
N ILE A 330 2.62 -13.27 -1.15
CA ILE A 330 2.54 -14.35 -2.14
C ILE A 330 3.85 -15.15 -2.18
N HIS A 331 5.00 -14.57 -1.88
CA HIS A 331 6.29 -15.30 -1.95
C HIS A 331 7.16 -15.13 -0.70
N LEU A 332 6.84 -14.17 0.19
CA LEU A 332 7.57 -13.89 1.42
C LEU A 332 6.75 -14.30 2.64
N THR A 333 7.11 -15.42 3.26
CA THR A 333 6.52 -15.93 4.51
C THR A 333 6.50 -14.91 5.65
N HIS A 334 7.55 -14.10 5.77
CA HIS A 334 7.64 -13.04 6.78
C HIS A 334 6.48 -12.03 6.70
N CYS A 335 5.93 -11.77 5.51
CA CYS A 335 4.76 -10.90 5.37
C CYS A 335 3.50 -11.51 6.02
N LEU A 336 3.40 -12.85 6.10
CA LEU A 336 2.30 -13.54 6.77
C LEU A 336 2.34 -13.40 8.29
N ILE A 337 3.50 -13.12 8.86
CA ILE A 337 3.66 -12.84 10.30
C ILE A 337 3.50 -11.33 10.55
N TRP A 338 4.08 -10.52 9.68
CA TRP A 338 4.09 -9.07 9.81
C TRP A 338 2.70 -8.44 9.62
N LEU A 339 1.88 -8.91 8.66
CA LEU A 339 0.53 -8.37 8.44
C LEU A 339 -0.40 -8.56 9.66
N PRO A 340 -0.51 -9.76 10.29
CA PRO A 340 -1.21 -9.92 11.55
C PRO A 340 -0.68 -9.02 12.67
N ALA A 341 0.64 -8.83 12.76
CA ALA A 341 1.24 -7.92 13.74
C ALA A 341 0.80 -6.46 13.53
N VAL A 342 0.73 -5.99 12.28
CA VAL A 342 0.13 -4.69 11.93
C VAL A 342 -1.32 -4.62 12.42
N GLY A 343 -2.09 -5.69 12.21
CA GLY A 343 -3.48 -5.75 12.65
C GLY A 343 -3.63 -5.68 14.16
N ALA A 344 -2.81 -6.44 14.88
CA ALA A 344 -2.74 -6.40 16.33
C ALA A 344 -2.39 -5.00 16.85
N GLY A 345 -1.43 -4.31 16.22
CA GLY A 345 -1.06 -2.94 16.57
C GLY A 345 -2.21 -1.94 16.38
N GLN A 346 -2.98 -2.07 15.30
CA GLN A 346 -4.17 -1.24 15.08
C GLN A 346 -5.25 -1.48 16.13
N LEU A 347 -5.54 -2.75 16.46
CA LEU A 347 -6.54 -3.11 17.46
C LEU A 347 -6.11 -2.67 18.87
N PHE A 348 -4.83 -2.80 19.19
CA PHE A 348 -4.25 -2.37 20.46
C PHE A 348 -4.46 -0.87 20.68
N TRP A 349 -4.08 -0.04 19.70
CA TRP A 349 -4.24 1.41 19.81
C TRP A 349 -5.70 1.84 20.00
N GLU A 350 -6.62 1.19 19.30
CA GLU A 350 -8.05 1.46 19.49
C GLU A 350 -8.59 1.03 20.85
N GLY A 351 -8.13 -0.12 21.36
CA GLY A 351 -8.44 -0.57 22.70
C GLY A 351 -7.96 0.46 23.74
N LEU A 352 -6.75 0.99 23.55
CA LEU A 352 -6.17 2.01 24.39
C LEU A 352 -6.95 3.33 24.33
N GLU A 353 -7.42 3.76 23.15
CA GLU A 353 -8.29 4.94 23.04
C GLU A 353 -9.65 4.76 23.73
N LYS A 354 -10.26 3.59 23.59
CA LYS A 354 -11.53 3.26 24.27
C LYS A 354 -11.35 3.23 25.78
N PHE A 355 -10.28 2.62 26.26
CA PHE A 355 -9.94 2.58 27.68
C PHE A 355 -9.70 3.98 28.25
N TYR A 356 -8.86 4.79 27.58
CA TYR A 356 -8.57 6.15 28.00
C TYR A 356 -9.85 7.01 28.05
N SER A 357 -10.70 6.94 27.02
CA SER A 357 -11.97 7.66 26.98
C SER A 357 -13.02 7.17 27.98
N SER A 358 -12.92 5.92 28.45
CA SER A 358 -13.74 5.39 29.54
C SER A 358 -13.33 5.92 30.90
N ILE A 359 -12.02 6.12 31.14
CA ILE A 359 -11.49 6.58 32.43
C ILE A 359 -11.58 8.09 32.58
N PHE A 360 -11.12 8.83 31.57
CA PHE A 360 -10.99 10.29 31.64
C PHE A 360 -12.18 11.04 31.02
N GLY A 361 -13.27 10.31 30.72
CA GLY A 361 -14.37 10.81 29.90
C GLY A 361 -13.94 11.05 28.46
N LYS A 362 -14.89 11.39 27.58
CA LYS A 362 -14.56 11.79 26.21
C LYS A 362 -13.63 13.01 26.28
N ALA A 363 -12.36 12.83 25.92
CA ALA A 363 -11.52 13.94 25.51
C ALA A 363 -12.36 14.80 24.54
N PRO A 364 -12.37 16.14 24.69
CA PRO A 364 -13.20 16.98 23.86
C PRO A 364 -12.83 16.67 22.41
N ARG A 365 -13.76 16.06 21.66
CA ARG A 365 -13.72 16.15 20.21
C ARG A 365 -13.65 17.64 19.96
N THR A 366 -12.51 18.13 19.48
CA THR A 366 -12.39 19.47 18.92
C THR A 366 -13.59 19.62 18.00
N LYS A 367 -14.55 20.45 18.43
CA LYS A 367 -15.78 20.69 17.70
C LYS A 367 -15.34 21.19 16.33
N GLN A 368 -15.44 20.32 15.34
CA GLN A 368 -15.44 20.73 13.95
C GLN A 368 -16.70 21.59 13.84
N LYS A 369 -16.52 22.92 13.90
CA LYS A 369 -17.60 23.89 13.77
C LYS A 369 -18.39 23.53 12.51
N ARG A 370 -19.65 23.17 12.70
CA ARG A 370 -20.66 23.20 11.66
C ARG A 370 -21.07 24.65 11.57
N ASP A 371 -20.44 25.39 10.67
CA ASP A 371 -21.00 26.62 10.11
C ASP A 371 -21.10 26.40 8.60
#